data_AF-A0A3L6SDQ9-F1
#
_entry.id   AF-A0A3L6SDQ9-F1
#
_cell.length_a   1.000
_cell.length_b   1.000
_cell.length_c   1.000
_cell.angle_alpha   90.00
_cell.angle_beta   90.00
_cell.angle_gamma   90.00
#
_symmetry.space_group_name_H-M   'P 1'
#
loop_
_entity.id
_entity.type
_entity.pdbx_description
1 polymer ?
#
loop_
_entity_poly.entity_id
_entity_poly.type
_entity_poly.pdbx_seq_one_letter_code
_entity_poly.pdbx_strand_id
1 'polypeptide(L)'
;MSYLCVHCPCAAESEDSGFEREPRVVGAEGRFVLLRGSFANDAKEELFVYKGDPDSPSLERVPLHGLIPPEYELHIYSSVDQTWSIKPLPVPDAPGAEHIIEEKVITLGVGEGVLGWVDFRKGVVVCDVLREPLDVRFIPLPAPMPENRERLKEFHPGDPAMRLRDVIFSNGMIKFIEVESIAGS
;
A
#
# COMPACT_ATOMS: atom_id res chain seq x y z
N MET A 1 23.62 -10.55 6.24
CA MET A 1 22.21 -11.01 6.22
C MET A 1 21.53 -10.44 7.45
N SER A 2 20.50 -9.64 7.27
CA SER A 2 19.62 -9.14 8.34
C SER A 2 18.31 -9.90 8.24
N TYR A 3 17.92 -10.56 9.33
CA TYR A 3 16.63 -11.25 9.43
C TYR A 3 15.68 -10.34 10.19
N LEU A 4 14.53 -10.01 9.60
CA LEU A 4 13.43 -9.35 10.29
C LEU A 4 12.43 -10.43 10.72
N CYS A 5 12.27 -10.63 12.03
CA CYS A 5 11.27 -11.50 12.60
C CYS A 5 10.35 -10.64 13.49
N VAL A 6 9.08 -10.56 13.13
CA VAL A 6 8.09 -9.75 13.85
C VAL A 6 7.14 -10.69 14.57
N HIS A 7 7.16 -10.61 15.90
CA HIS A 7 6.23 -11.35 16.75
C HIS A 7 5.04 -10.44 17.06
N CYS A 8 3.88 -10.70 16.45
CA CYS A 8 2.66 -9.96 16.74
C CYS A 8 2.05 -10.44 18.06
N PRO A 9 1.95 -9.60 19.11
CA PRO A 9 1.36 -10.01 20.39
C PRO A 9 -0.17 -10.22 20.34
N CYS A 10 -0.84 -9.79 19.26
CA CYS A 10 -2.30 -9.95 19.09
C CYS A 10 -2.77 -11.42 18.94
N ALA A 11 -1.86 -12.38 18.82
CA ALA A 11 -2.20 -13.81 18.67
C ALA A 11 -2.31 -14.59 20.00
N ALA A 12 -2.29 -13.92 21.15
CA ALA A 12 -2.22 -14.58 22.46
C ALA A 12 -3.54 -14.66 23.25
N GLU A 13 -4.63 -14.03 22.78
CA GLU A 13 -5.86 -13.92 23.60
C GLU A 13 -7.08 -14.73 23.10
N SER A 14 -6.97 -15.45 21.98
CA SER A 14 -8.00 -16.44 21.60
C SER A 14 -7.42 -17.58 20.75
N GLU A 15 -7.99 -18.79 20.85
CA GLU A 15 -7.60 -19.95 20.02
C GLU A 15 -7.83 -19.73 18.51
N ASP A 16 -8.43 -18.59 18.12
CA ASP A 16 -8.77 -18.19 16.75
C ASP A 16 -8.06 -16.89 16.31
N SER A 17 -6.99 -16.50 17.01
CA SER A 17 -6.26 -15.22 16.79
C SER A 17 -5.19 -15.27 15.69
N GLY A 18 -5.36 -16.18 14.73
CA GLY A 18 -4.48 -16.34 13.58
C GLY A 18 -4.60 -15.21 12.56
N PHE A 19 -3.60 -15.12 11.68
CA PHE A 19 -3.72 -14.30 10.48
C PHE A 19 -4.73 -14.95 9.52
N GLU A 20 -5.72 -14.19 9.05
CA GLU A 20 -6.60 -14.62 7.96
C GLU A 20 -5.80 -14.72 6.64
N ARG A 21 -4.81 -13.83 6.47
CA ARG A 21 -3.91 -13.80 5.32
C ARG A 21 -2.50 -13.53 5.77
N GLU A 22 -1.53 -14.10 5.04
CA GLU A 22 -0.10 -13.87 5.31
C GLU A 22 0.21 -12.37 5.43
N PRO A 23 0.87 -11.94 6.52
CA PRO A 23 1.26 -10.55 6.66
C PRO A 23 2.26 -10.16 5.58
N ARG A 24 2.13 -8.95 5.04
CA ARG A 24 2.93 -8.49 3.90
C ARG A 24 3.71 -7.24 4.27
N VAL A 25 4.96 -7.17 3.80
CA VAL A 25 5.72 -5.91 3.79
C VAL A 25 5.15 -5.03 2.68
N VAL A 26 4.60 -3.87 3.07
CA VAL A 26 4.09 -2.86 2.13
C VAL A 26 5.26 -2.01 1.60
N GLY A 27 6.24 -1.74 2.46
CA GLY A 27 7.43 -0.98 2.14
C GLY A 27 8.45 -1.02 3.26
N ALA A 28 9.71 -0.71 2.94
CA ALA A 28 10.81 -0.62 3.88
C ALA A 28 11.74 0.53 3.48
N GLU A 29 12.14 1.36 4.44
CA GLU A 29 13.06 2.48 4.25
C GLU A 29 13.91 2.67 5.50
N GLY A 30 15.24 2.62 5.36
CA GLY A 30 16.17 2.69 6.48
C GLY A 30 15.86 1.70 7.61
N ARG A 31 15.53 2.21 8.79
CA ARG A 31 15.15 1.42 9.98
C ARG A 31 13.65 1.11 10.08
N PHE A 32 12.84 1.59 9.15
CA PHE A 32 11.39 1.47 9.22
C PHE A 32 10.86 0.44 8.22
N VAL A 33 9.94 -0.40 8.68
CA VAL A 33 9.23 -1.36 7.83
C VAL A 33 7.74 -1.25 8.10
N LEU A 34 6.97 -1.01 7.04
CA LEU A 34 5.51 -1.00 7.10
C LEU A 34 4.98 -2.40 6.77
N LEU A 35 4.19 -2.93 7.69
CA LEU A 35 3.62 -4.27 7.64
C LEU A 35 2.11 -4.18 7.58
N ARG A 36 1.50 -5.00 6.72
CA ARG A 36 0.05 -5.17 6.65
C ARG A 36 -0.30 -6.54 7.21
N GLY A 37 -1.15 -6.57 8.22
CA GLY A 37 -1.68 -7.78 8.82
C GLY A 37 -3.19 -7.88 8.60
N SER A 38 -3.69 -9.09 8.38
CA SER A 38 -5.12 -9.39 8.31
C SER A 38 -5.42 -10.46 9.36
N PHE A 39 -6.26 -10.14 10.34
CA PHE A 39 -6.55 -11.01 11.48
C PHE A 39 -7.93 -11.64 11.35
N ALA A 40 -8.02 -12.94 11.66
CA ALA A 40 -9.20 -13.77 11.44
C ALA A 40 -10.49 -13.26 12.15
N ASN A 41 -10.35 -12.44 13.20
CA ASN A 41 -11.47 -12.01 14.03
C ASN A 41 -12.09 -10.66 13.67
N ASP A 42 -11.51 -9.85 12.76
CA ASP A 42 -12.07 -8.52 12.45
C ASP A 42 -12.25 -8.24 10.94
N ALA A 43 -11.81 -9.13 10.05
CA ALA A 43 -11.79 -8.92 8.57
C ALA A 43 -11.16 -7.59 8.11
N LYS A 44 -10.63 -6.79 9.04
CA LYS A 44 -9.98 -5.50 8.82
C LYS A 44 -8.50 -5.75 8.66
N GLU A 45 -7.95 -5.13 7.62
CA GLU A 45 -6.51 -5.03 7.49
C GLU A 45 -6.02 -3.97 8.48
N GLU A 46 -5.05 -4.34 9.32
CA GLU A 46 -4.36 -3.41 10.20
C GLU A 46 -2.94 -3.17 9.67
N LEU A 47 -2.49 -1.92 9.75
CA LEU A 47 -1.13 -1.52 9.42
C LEU A 47 -0.29 -1.42 10.68
N PHE A 48 0.96 -1.84 10.59
CA PHE A 48 1.96 -1.76 11.66
C PHE A 48 3.25 -1.16 11.14
N VAL A 49 3.88 -0.29 11.91
CA VAL A 49 5.24 0.18 11.66
C VAL A 49 6.19 -0.54 12.60
N TYR A 50 7.12 -1.28 12.02
CA TYR A 50 8.29 -1.78 12.72
C TYR A 50 9.41 -0.75 12.66
N LYS A 51 9.94 -0.40 13.83
CA LYS A 51 11.11 0.45 14.00
C LYS A 51 12.27 -0.45 14.43
N GLY A 52 13.22 -0.68 13.53
CA GLY A 52 14.39 -1.52 13.74
C GLY A 52 15.54 -0.77 14.42
N ASP A 53 15.26 -0.04 15.50
CA ASP A 53 16.30 0.60 16.29
C ASP A 53 17.19 -0.46 16.96
N PRO A 54 18.54 -0.38 16.82
CA PRO A 54 19.44 -1.42 17.33
C PRO A 54 19.29 -1.69 18.83
N ASP A 55 19.00 -0.65 19.60
CA ASP A 55 18.90 -0.71 21.07
C ASP A 55 17.45 -0.90 21.56
N SER A 56 16.45 -0.59 20.72
CA SER A 56 15.05 -0.53 21.15
C SER A 56 14.07 -0.75 19.99
N PRO A 57 14.03 -1.96 19.40
CA PRO A 57 13.10 -2.21 18.31
C PRO A 57 11.65 -2.17 18.81
N SER A 58 10.74 -1.58 18.03
CA SER A 58 9.31 -1.52 18.37
C SER A 58 8.43 -1.90 17.18
N LEU A 59 7.24 -2.41 17.49
CA LEU A 59 6.16 -2.59 16.52
C LEU A 59 4.95 -1.81 17.02
N GLU A 60 4.52 -0.82 16.26
CA GLU A 60 3.42 0.05 16.63
C GLU A 60 2.29 -0.09 15.62
N ARG A 61 1.07 -0.34 16.11
CA ARG A 61 -0.13 -0.34 15.25
C ARG A 61 -0.41 1.09 14.80
N VAL A 62 -0.63 1.28 13.52
CA VAL A 62 -1.06 2.56 12.96
C VAL A 62 -2.53 2.77 13.38
N PRO A 63 -2.87 3.89 14.02
CA PRO A 63 -4.24 4.15 14.42
C PRO A 63 -5.10 4.42 13.18
N LEU A 64 -5.82 3.40 12.71
CA LEU A 64 -6.86 3.53 11.68
C LEU A 64 -8.18 3.84 12.40
N HIS A 65 -8.63 5.09 12.37
CA HIS A 65 -9.88 5.46 13.03
C HIS A 65 -11.08 5.04 12.19
N GLY A 66 -11.92 4.17 12.74
CA GLY A 66 -13.16 3.73 12.10
C GLY A 66 -14.27 4.78 12.19
N LEU A 67 -15.03 4.87 11.09
CA LEU A 67 -16.31 5.58 10.88
C LEU A 67 -16.22 6.98 10.23
N ILE A 68 -16.32 7.00 8.89
CA ILE A 68 -17.01 7.90 7.93
C ILE A 68 -16.54 7.42 6.53
N PRO A 69 -17.31 7.52 5.42
CA PRO A 69 -16.87 6.98 4.12
C PRO A 69 -15.50 7.60 3.79
N PRO A 70 -14.48 6.82 3.41
CA PRO A 70 -13.13 7.34 3.43
C PRO A 70 -13.00 8.35 2.28
N GLU A 71 -13.06 9.63 2.61
CA GLU A 71 -12.05 10.51 2.06
C GLU A 71 -10.72 9.85 2.44
N TYR A 72 -9.94 9.43 1.45
CA TYR A 72 -8.69 8.70 1.66
C TYR A 72 -7.87 9.39 2.77
N GLU A 73 -7.50 8.70 3.84
CA GLU A 73 -6.70 9.31 4.90
C GLU A 73 -5.22 8.93 4.72
N LEU A 74 -4.34 9.91 4.82
CA LEU A 74 -2.90 9.73 4.80
C LEU A 74 -2.37 9.78 6.24
N HIS A 75 -1.88 8.62 6.71
CA HIS A 75 -1.26 8.49 8.02
C HIS A 75 0.25 8.65 7.86
N ILE A 76 0.80 9.75 8.40
CA ILE A 76 2.23 10.07 8.32
C ILE A 76 2.85 9.99 9.69
N TYR A 77 3.87 9.14 9.84
CA TYR A 77 4.71 9.09 11.02
C TYR A 77 5.89 10.05 10.87
N SER A 78 6.05 11.00 11.80
CA SER A 78 7.24 11.83 11.91
C SER A 78 8.23 11.17 12.86
N SER A 79 9.42 10.80 12.37
CA SER A 79 10.49 10.33 13.26
C SER A 79 11.15 11.45 14.05
N VAL A 80 10.97 12.70 13.62
CA VAL A 80 11.48 13.89 14.31
C VAL A 80 10.65 14.16 15.56
N ASP A 81 9.33 14.19 15.39
CA ASP A 81 8.38 14.49 16.46
C ASP A 81 7.90 13.23 17.20
N GLN A 82 8.29 12.05 16.70
CA GLN A 82 7.86 10.74 17.18
C GLN A 82 6.33 10.56 17.28
N THR A 83 5.58 11.26 16.42
CA THR A 83 4.12 11.30 16.45
C THR A 83 3.51 10.94 15.10
N TRP A 84 2.26 10.48 15.15
CA TRP A 84 1.43 10.26 13.97
C TRP A 84 0.61 11.51 13.68
N SER A 85 0.50 11.85 12.40
CA SER A 85 -0.46 12.82 11.89
C SER A 85 -1.36 12.15 10.87
N ILE A 86 -2.62 12.57 10.85
CA ILE A 86 -3.61 12.11 9.88
C ILE A 86 -3.97 13.32 9.03
N LYS A 87 -3.86 13.18 7.72
CA LYS A 87 -4.23 14.22 6.76
C LYS A 87 -5.27 13.65 5.81
N PRO A 88 -6.35 14.38 5.50
CA PRO A 88 -7.22 13.97 4.40
C PRO A 88 -6.41 14.04 3.12
N LEU A 89 -6.37 12.94 2.37
CA LEU A 89 -5.81 12.88 1.03
C LEU A 89 -6.90 13.33 0.05
N PRO A 90 -6.71 14.47 -0.64
CA PRO A 90 -7.65 14.91 -1.65
C PRO A 90 -7.84 13.81 -2.70
N VAL A 91 -9.09 13.49 -3.02
CA VAL A 91 -9.39 12.65 -4.19
C VAL A 91 -8.90 13.42 -5.42
N PRO A 92 -8.02 12.84 -6.26
CA PRO A 92 -7.58 13.51 -7.47
C PRO A 92 -8.78 13.85 -8.35
N ASP A 93 -8.83 15.08 -8.88
CA ASP A 93 -9.85 15.49 -9.85
C ASP A 93 -9.55 14.88 -11.23
N ALA A 94 -9.75 13.56 -11.33
CA ALA A 94 -9.49 12.77 -12.53
C ALA A 94 -10.53 11.63 -12.67
N PRO A 95 -11.05 11.37 -13.87
CA PRO A 95 -11.95 10.25 -14.11
C PRO A 95 -11.30 8.91 -13.77
N GLY A 96 -11.95 8.08 -12.95
CA GLY A 96 -11.44 6.78 -12.54
C GLY A 96 -10.52 6.82 -11.31
N ALA A 97 -10.35 7.99 -10.67
CA ALA A 97 -9.62 8.13 -9.42
C ALA A 97 -10.48 7.81 -8.18
N GLU A 98 -11.77 7.52 -8.36
CA GLU A 98 -12.66 7.06 -7.31
C GLU A 98 -12.40 5.60 -6.91
N HIS A 99 -12.53 5.27 -5.63
CA HIS A 99 -12.45 3.89 -5.11
C HIS A 99 -11.17 3.12 -5.54
N ILE A 100 -10.04 3.82 -5.63
CA ILE A 100 -8.70 3.23 -5.74
C ILE A 100 -8.45 2.29 -4.57
N ILE A 101 -7.95 1.10 -4.88
CA ILE A 101 -7.52 0.09 -3.93
C ILE A 101 -6.00 0.11 -3.88
N GLU A 102 -5.44 0.33 -2.69
CA GLU A 102 -3.99 0.29 -2.49
C GLU A 102 -3.45 -1.15 -2.52
N GLU A 103 -2.82 -1.53 -3.64
CA GLU A 103 -2.21 -2.86 -3.80
C GLU A 103 -0.69 -2.82 -3.61
N LYS A 104 -0.04 -1.68 -3.93
CA LYS A 104 1.40 -1.47 -3.78
C LYS A 104 1.72 0.01 -3.57
N VAL A 105 2.79 0.32 -2.84
CA VAL A 105 3.34 1.67 -2.74
C VAL A 105 4.73 1.71 -3.39
N ILE A 106 5.02 2.76 -4.16
CA ILE A 106 6.32 3.01 -4.80
C ILE A 106 6.85 4.40 -4.41
N THR A 107 8.17 4.54 -4.32
CA THR A 107 8.84 5.83 -4.17
C THR A 107 9.15 6.40 -5.55
N LEU A 108 8.94 7.70 -5.76
CA LEU A 108 9.14 8.33 -7.07
C LEU A 108 10.48 9.04 -7.22
N GLY A 109 11.40 9.05 -6.25
CA GLY A 109 12.78 9.54 -6.41
C GLY A 109 12.97 10.97 -6.96
N VAL A 110 11.90 11.72 -7.23
CA VAL A 110 11.88 13.12 -7.70
C VAL A 110 11.99 14.08 -6.51
N GLY A 111 11.72 13.60 -5.29
CA GLY A 111 11.88 14.29 -4.01
C GLY A 111 11.77 13.32 -2.84
N GLU A 112 12.25 13.73 -1.66
CA GLU A 112 12.30 12.89 -0.44
C GLU A 112 10.92 12.46 0.11
N GLY A 113 9.84 13.05 -0.41
CA GLY A 113 8.46 12.80 0.05
C GLY A 113 7.48 12.30 -1.00
N VAL A 114 7.92 12.04 -2.23
CA VAL A 114 6.98 11.72 -3.32
C VAL A 114 6.72 10.21 -3.38
N LEU A 115 5.50 9.82 -2.99
CA LEU A 115 5.03 8.44 -2.95
C LEU A 115 3.94 8.20 -4.00
N GLY A 116 3.82 6.95 -4.45
CA GLY A 116 2.82 6.48 -5.40
C GLY A 116 2.06 5.27 -4.89
N TRP A 117 0.76 5.38 -4.67
CA TRP A 117 -0.13 4.25 -4.37
C TRP A 117 -0.67 3.69 -5.67
N VAL A 118 -0.41 2.40 -5.92
CA VAL A 118 -0.73 1.70 -7.14
C VAL A 118 -1.98 0.86 -6.92
N ASP A 119 -2.98 1.10 -7.77
CA ASP A 119 -4.08 0.19 -8.08
C ASP A 119 -3.79 -0.41 -9.45
N PHE A 120 -3.54 -1.71 -9.52
CA PHE A 120 -3.10 -2.36 -10.76
C PHE A 120 -4.18 -2.38 -11.84
N ARG A 121 -5.42 -2.03 -11.52
CA ARG A 121 -6.53 -1.94 -12.49
C ARG A 121 -6.71 -0.52 -13.00
N LYS A 122 -6.51 0.48 -12.14
CA LYS A 122 -6.85 1.87 -12.41
C LYS A 122 -5.65 2.75 -12.73
N GLY A 123 -4.65 2.79 -11.86
CA GLY A 123 -3.72 3.92 -11.87
C GLY A 123 -2.78 4.00 -10.69
N VAL A 124 -2.04 5.09 -10.66
CA VAL A 124 -1.15 5.47 -9.57
C VAL A 124 -1.60 6.82 -9.01
N VAL A 125 -1.95 6.87 -7.72
CA VAL A 125 -2.08 8.14 -6.99
C VAL A 125 -0.69 8.54 -6.55
N VAL A 126 -0.20 9.68 -6.99
CA VAL A 126 1.07 10.23 -6.55
C VAL A 126 0.80 11.42 -5.63
N CYS A 127 1.45 11.43 -4.48
CA CYS A 127 1.38 12.53 -3.52
C CYS A 127 2.78 12.89 -3.01
N ASP A 128 3.07 14.18 -2.92
CA ASP A 128 4.17 14.68 -2.09
C ASP A 128 3.68 14.84 -0.64
N VAL A 129 4.04 13.89 0.22
CA VAL A 129 3.54 13.83 1.60
C VAL A 129 4.21 14.83 2.54
N LEU A 130 5.32 15.44 2.11
CA LEU A 130 6.09 16.41 2.90
C LEU A 130 5.70 17.85 2.59
N ARG A 131 4.96 18.09 1.52
CA ARG A 131 4.52 19.41 1.10
C ARG A 131 3.18 19.79 1.73
N GLU A 132 2.97 21.10 1.95
CA GLU A 132 1.63 21.64 2.22
C GLU A 132 1.26 22.83 1.33
N PRO A 133 0.03 22.87 0.75
CA PRO A 133 -0.99 21.81 0.77
C PRO A 133 -0.52 20.53 0.03
N LEU A 134 -1.08 19.37 0.40
CA LEU A 134 -0.81 18.09 -0.29
C LEU A 134 -1.02 18.23 -1.81
N ASP A 135 0.00 17.85 -2.58
CA ASP A 135 -0.03 17.86 -4.05
C ASP A 135 -0.31 16.44 -4.55
N VAL A 136 -1.58 16.18 -4.89
CA VAL A 136 -2.05 14.86 -5.32
C VAL A 136 -2.34 14.86 -6.81
N ARG A 137 -1.80 13.87 -7.53
CA ARG A 137 -2.08 13.64 -8.96
C ARG A 137 -2.41 12.18 -9.21
N PHE A 138 -3.32 11.92 -10.15
CA PHE A 138 -3.61 10.57 -10.62
C PHE A 138 -2.96 10.33 -11.98
N ILE A 139 -2.33 9.16 -12.12
CA ILE A 139 -1.72 8.71 -13.37
C ILE A 139 -2.42 7.43 -13.79
N PRO A 140 -3.28 7.44 -14.81
CA PRO A 140 -4.02 6.26 -15.24
C PRO A 140 -3.06 5.21 -15.81
N LEU A 141 -3.32 3.94 -15.51
CA LEU A 141 -2.65 2.82 -16.17
C LEU A 141 -3.27 2.54 -17.55
N PRO A 142 -2.52 1.93 -18.48
CA PRO A 142 -3.07 1.45 -19.73
C PRO A 142 -4.24 0.47 -19.51
N ALA A 143 -5.20 0.47 -20.44
CA ALA A 143 -6.30 -0.48 -20.43
C ALA A 143 -5.78 -1.94 -20.49
N PRO A 144 -6.46 -2.90 -19.84
CA PRO A 144 -6.10 -4.32 -19.89
C PRO A 144 -5.88 -4.85 -21.30
N MET A 145 -4.82 -5.65 -21.45
CA MET A 145 -4.63 -6.46 -22.65
C MET A 145 -5.82 -7.43 -22.82
N PRO A 146 -6.17 -7.83 -24.07
CA PRO A 146 -7.42 -8.51 -24.36
C PRO A 146 -7.72 -9.71 -23.47
N GLU A 147 -6.75 -10.60 -23.26
CA GLU A 147 -6.91 -11.83 -22.47
C GLU A 147 -7.00 -11.59 -20.96
N ASN A 148 -6.56 -10.41 -20.51
CA ASN A 148 -6.61 -10.03 -19.11
C ASN A 148 -7.84 -9.19 -18.76
N ARG A 149 -8.63 -8.72 -19.74
CA ARG A 149 -9.81 -7.86 -19.50
C ARG A 149 -10.75 -8.48 -18.48
N GLU A 150 -11.19 -9.71 -18.70
CA GLU A 150 -12.10 -10.40 -17.77
C GLU A 150 -11.45 -10.66 -16.40
N ARG A 151 -10.15 -10.97 -16.39
CA ARG A 151 -9.39 -11.27 -15.15
C ARG A 151 -9.20 -10.05 -14.26
N LEU A 152 -9.20 -8.86 -14.85
CA LEU A 152 -8.97 -7.59 -14.15
C LEU A 152 -10.27 -6.80 -13.87
N LYS A 153 -11.44 -7.29 -14.32
CA LYS A 153 -12.72 -6.61 -14.10
C LYS A 153 -13.09 -6.45 -12.63
N GLU A 154 -12.83 -7.47 -11.82
CA GLU A 154 -13.27 -7.51 -10.43
C GLU A 154 -12.14 -7.88 -9.48
N PHE A 155 -12.22 -7.37 -8.25
CA PHE A 155 -11.34 -7.73 -7.16
C PHE A 155 -11.73 -9.12 -6.62
N HIS A 156 -10.76 -10.03 -6.54
CA HIS A 156 -10.96 -11.38 -6.02
C HIS A 156 -9.91 -11.70 -4.95
N PRO A 157 -10.26 -12.36 -3.83
CA PRO A 157 -9.28 -12.89 -2.89
C PRO A 157 -8.26 -13.80 -3.60
N GLY A 158 -6.96 -13.54 -3.43
CA GLY A 158 -5.89 -14.19 -4.21
C GLY A 158 -5.49 -13.46 -5.50
N ASP A 159 -5.90 -12.20 -5.59
CA ASP A 159 -5.92 -11.26 -6.72
C ASP A 159 -4.95 -11.55 -7.90
N PRO A 160 -5.48 -11.72 -9.14
CA PRO A 160 -4.67 -11.83 -10.34
C PRO A 160 -3.91 -10.55 -10.72
N ALA A 161 -4.37 -9.35 -10.32
CA ALA A 161 -3.82 -8.10 -10.83
C ALA A 161 -2.33 -7.92 -10.50
N MET A 162 -1.93 -8.15 -9.24
CA MET A 162 -0.51 -8.14 -8.83
C MET A 162 0.35 -9.20 -9.52
N ARG A 163 -0.27 -10.25 -10.09
CA ARG A 163 0.46 -11.33 -10.82
C ARG A 163 0.62 -11.02 -12.30
N LEU A 164 -0.22 -10.14 -12.83
CA LEU A 164 -0.29 -9.81 -14.25
C LEU A 164 0.32 -8.45 -14.55
N ARG A 165 0.25 -7.53 -13.60
CA ARG A 165 0.67 -6.14 -13.74
C ARG A 165 1.64 -5.77 -12.64
N ASP A 166 2.63 -4.96 -13.01
CA ASP A 166 3.49 -4.31 -12.04
C ASP A 166 3.80 -2.88 -12.47
N VAL A 167 4.10 -2.04 -11.47
CA VAL A 167 4.51 -0.66 -11.65
C VAL A 167 5.76 -0.43 -10.83
N ILE A 168 6.77 0.16 -11.47
CA ILE A 168 7.98 0.61 -10.81
C ILE A 168 8.28 2.05 -11.22
N PHE A 169 9.05 2.74 -10.38
CA PHE A 169 9.69 3.98 -10.77
C PHE A 169 11.18 3.72 -11.01
N SER A 170 11.71 4.11 -12.16
CA SER A 170 13.15 4.04 -12.43
C SER A 170 13.58 5.05 -13.48
N ASN A 171 14.74 5.66 -13.27
CA ASN A 171 15.33 6.67 -14.17
C ASN A 171 14.39 7.82 -14.51
N GLY A 172 13.70 8.37 -13.50
CA GLY A 172 12.80 9.50 -13.70
C GLY A 172 11.44 9.15 -14.30
N MET A 173 11.17 7.86 -14.57
CA MET A 173 9.95 7.42 -15.26
C MET A 173 9.21 6.34 -14.47
N ILE A 174 7.88 6.43 -14.49
CA ILE A 174 7.00 5.32 -14.13
C ILE A 174 7.02 4.33 -15.29
N LYS A 175 7.37 3.09 -14.99
CA LYS A 175 7.32 1.97 -15.93
C LYS A 175 6.24 1.01 -15.49
N PHE A 176 5.39 0.68 -16.44
CA PHE A 176 4.30 -0.27 -16.28
C PHE A 176 4.60 -1.51 -17.11
N ILE A 177 4.33 -2.67 -16.53
CA ILE A 177 4.34 -3.93 -17.26
C ILE A 177 2.98 -4.62 -17.10
N GLU A 178 2.59 -5.32 -18.15
CA GLU A 178 1.50 -6.30 -18.10
C GLU A 178 1.96 -7.55 -18.84
N VAL A 179 1.64 -8.72 -18.29
CA VAL A 179 1.91 -10.03 -18.90
C VAL A 179 0.59 -10.73 -19.16
N GLU A 180 0.41 -11.26 -20.37
CA GLU A 180 -0.70 -12.13 -20.73
C GLU A 180 -0.19 -13.49 -21.20
N SER A 181 -0.97 -14.53 -20.90
CA SER A 181 -0.74 -15.87 -21.42
C SER A 181 -1.70 -16.12 -22.55
N ILE A 182 -1.19 -16.15 -23.77
CA ILE A 182 -1.97 -16.56 -24.93
C ILE A 182 -1.93 -18.08 -24.97
N ALA A 183 -3.06 -18.74 -24.71
CA ALA A 183 -3.15 -20.18 -24.96
C ALA A 183 -2.91 -20.40 -26.46
N GLY A 184 -1.93 -21.24 -26.81
CA GLY A 184 -1.58 -21.52 -28.21
C GLY A 184 -2.82 -21.95 -29.00
N SER A 185 -3.11 -21.22 -30.09
CA SER A 185 -4.14 -21.51 -31.08
C SER A 185 -3.90 -22.82 -31.81
#